data_AF-A0A7V4T6G8-F1
#
_entry.id   AF-A0A7V4T6G8-F1
#
_cell.length_a   1.000
_cell.length_b   1.000
_cell.length_c   1.000
_cell.angle_alpha   90.00
_cell.angle_beta   90.00
_cell.angle_gamma   90.00
#
_symmetry.space_group_name_H-M   'P 1'
#
loop_
_entity.id
_entity.type
_entity.pdbx_description
1 polymer ?
#
loop_
_entity_poly.entity_id
_entity_poly.type
_entity_poly.pdbx_seq_one_letter_code
_entity_poly.pdbx_strand_id
1 'polypeptide(L)'
;EDSYEILDNHPINRRRKDEGKMPANMLWFWGESHPPEIPSFVAKYGIPGAVIAAVDLIKGLGRMVGLRVIDVPGATGYIDTNYLGKGQYAAAALDRYDFVWVHVEAPDEAGHESDIDKKIEAIQECDEKVLGTILSGIKQRGYDVRILLMPDHPTPIATGSHSSEKVPFILFDSRKHERNILPFDERAVHETKTVVEDATELMPMLLETISD
;
A
#
# COMPACT_ATOMS: atom_id res chain seq x y z
N GLU A 1 26.08 22.13 -19.25
CA GLU A 1 26.36 20.74 -19.62
C GLU A 1 25.08 19.95 -19.50
N ASP A 2 24.77 19.11 -20.49
CA ASP A 2 23.61 18.23 -20.46
C ASP A 2 23.97 16.82 -19.96
N SER A 3 22.96 15.95 -19.78
CA SER A 3 23.22 14.59 -19.29
C SER A 3 24.16 13.80 -20.20
N TYR A 4 24.09 14.05 -21.51
CA TYR A 4 24.90 13.35 -22.50
C TYR A 4 26.37 13.69 -22.32
N GLU A 5 26.70 14.98 -22.26
CA GLU A 5 28.07 15.45 -22.07
C GLU A 5 28.72 14.87 -20.81
N ILE A 6 27.96 14.77 -19.72
CA ILE A 6 28.43 14.26 -18.43
C ILE A 6 28.60 12.73 -18.45
N LEU A 7 27.62 12.00 -19.01
CA LEU A 7 27.51 10.55 -18.82
C LEU A 7 28.11 9.73 -19.97
N ASP A 8 28.20 10.26 -21.19
CA ASP A 8 28.56 9.48 -22.37
C ASP A 8 29.97 8.86 -22.29
N ASN A 9 30.89 9.57 -21.63
CA ASN A 9 32.27 9.16 -21.40
C ASN A 9 32.51 8.57 -20.00
N HIS A 10 31.47 8.39 -19.18
CA HIS A 10 31.62 7.76 -17.87
C HIS A 10 32.21 6.34 -18.02
N PRO A 11 33.13 5.87 -17.14
CA PRO A 11 33.77 4.56 -17.28
C PRO A 11 32.79 3.39 -17.46
N ILE A 12 31.62 3.47 -16.82
CA ILE A 12 30.54 2.48 -16.98
C ILE A 12 29.99 2.48 -18.41
N ASN A 13 29.75 3.65 -19.01
CA ASN A 13 29.20 3.76 -20.36
C ASN A 13 30.23 3.40 -21.44
N ARG A 14 31.52 3.68 -21.20
CA ARG A 14 32.61 3.16 -22.06
C ARG A 14 32.61 1.64 -22.08
N ARG A 15 32.62 0.99 -20.91
CA ARG A 15 32.56 -0.48 -20.81
C ARG A 15 31.30 -1.06 -21.47
N ARG A 16 30.14 -0.42 -21.29
CA ARG A 16 28.89 -0.85 -21.96
C ARG A 16 29.02 -0.82 -23.47
N LYS A 17 29.60 0.24 -24.04
CA LYS A 17 29.87 0.36 -25.49
C LYS A 17 30.85 -0.73 -25.97
N ASP A 18 31.93 -0.97 -25.22
CA ASP A 18 32.91 -2.02 -25.53
C ASP A 18 32.28 -3.43 -25.52
N GLU A 19 31.28 -3.65 -24.66
CA GLU A 19 30.49 -4.89 -24.57
C GLU A 19 29.31 -4.95 -25.58
N GLY A 20 29.16 -3.94 -26.46
CA GLY A 20 28.05 -3.87 -27.41
C GLY A 20 26.67 -3.54 -26.79
N LYS A 21 26.62 -3.09 -25.54
CA LYS A 21 25.40 -2.68 -24.82
C LYS A 21 25.09 -1.22 -25.06
N MET A 22 23.79 -0.87 -25.03
CA MET A 22 23.36 0.54 -25.10
C MET A 22 23.86 1.34 -23.89
N PRO A 23 24.51 2.51 -24.06
CA PRO A 23 24.92 3.36 -22.94
C PRO A 23 23.71 3.98 -22.24
N ALA A 24 23.83 4.19 -20.92
CA ALA A 24 22.86 4.94 -20.11
C ALA A 24 23.38 6.38 -19.92
N ASN A 25 23.25 7.19 -20.96
CA ASN A 25 23.85 8.54 -21.06
C ASN A 25 22.83 9.67 -21.24
N MET A 26 21.54 9.36 -21.25
CA MET A 26 20.46 10.35 -21.32
C MET A 26 19.61 10.24 -20.06
N LEU A 27 19.30 11.38 -19.45
CA LEU A 27 18.31 11.47 -18.36
C LEU A 27 16.98 11.91 -18.95
N TRP A 28 15.95 11.08 -18.78
CA TRP A 28 14.58 11.41 -19.16
C TRP A 28 13.78 11.68 -17.88
N PHE A 29 13.58 12.94 -17.55
CA PHE A 29 12.69 13.33 -16.46
C PHE A 29 11.22 13.26 -16.92
N TRP A 30 10.37 12.61 -16.15
CA TRP A 30 8.93 12.61 -16.34
C TRP A 30 8.25 12.69 -14.97
N GLY A 31 7.01 13.17 -14.92
CA GLY A 31 6.24 13.27 -13.67
C GLY A 31 6.71 14.40 -12.74
N GLU A 32 7.11 15.54 -13.30
CA GLU A 32 7.37 16.75 -12.50
C GLU A 32 6.11 17.14 -11.72
N SER A 33 6.27 17.37 -10.43
CA SER A 33 5.21 17.88 -9.56
C SER A 33 5.78 18.84 -8.54
N HIS A 34 4.91 19.68 -7.98
CA HIS A 34 5.21 20.49 -6.81
C HIS A 34 4.70 19.77 -5.56
N PRO A 35 5.46 19.81 -4.44
CA PRO A 35 4.98 19.26 -3.19
C PRO A 35 3.71 20.00 -2.77
N PRO A 36 2.57 19.31 -2.61
CA PRO A 36 1.34 19.96 -2.18
C PRO A 36 1.43 20.33 -0.70
N GLU A 37 0.80 21.45 -0.32
CA GLU A 37 0.60 21.79 1.09
C GLU A 37 -0.53 20.96 1.67
N ILE A 38 -0.19 19.84 2.30
CA ILE A 38 -1.15 18.93 2.95
C ILE A 38 -0.89 18.97 4.46
N PRO A 39 -1.92 19.20 5.30
CA PRO A 39 -1.77 19.11 6.74
C PRO A 39 -1.23 17.73 7.15
N SER A 40 -0.36 17.70 8.16
CA SER A 40 0.07 16.43 8.73
C SER A 40 -1.12 15.64 9.28
N PHE A 41 -0.99 14.31 9.33
CA PHE A 41 -1.99 13.40 9.86
C PHE A 41 -2.35 13.75 11.31
N VAL A 42 -1.34 14.09 12.12
CA VAL A 42 -1.54 14.58 13.50
C VAL A 42 -2.29 15.90 13.52
N ALA A 43 -1.98 16.84 12.63
CA ALA A 43 -2.70 18.12 12.56
C ALA A 43 -4.17 17.94 12.14
N LYS A 44 -4.47 16.95 11.29
CA LYS A 44 -5.83 16.67 10.80
C LYS A 44 -6.67 15.83 11.76
N TYR A 45 -6.07 14.80 12.37
CA TYR A 45 -6.80 13.78 13.14
C TYR A 45 -6.38 13.69 14.62
N GLY A 46 -5.38 14.45 15.05
CA GLY A 46 -4.95 14.51 16.45
C GLY A 46 -4.18 13.29 16.96
N ILE A 47 -3.94 12.29 16.11
CA ILE A 47 -3.31 11.02 16.49
C ILE A 47 -2.00 10.77 15.72
N PRO A 48 -0.97 10.21 16.38
CA PRO A 48 0.26 9.79 15.72
C PRO A 48 0.01 8.53 14.88
N GLY A 49 0.74 8.42 13.76
CA GLY A 49 0.61 7.26 12.88
C GLY A 49 1.91 6.83 12.21
N ALA A 50 1.87 5.63 11.66
CA ALA A 50 2.96 5.02 10.91
C ALA A 50 2.48 4.46 9.57
N VAL A 51 3.43 4.29 8.63
CA VAL A 51 3.23 3.62 7.36
C VAL A 51 4.27 2.52 7.18
N ILE A 52 3.82 1.36 6.70
CA ILE A 52 4.64 0.21 6.31
C ILE A 52 4.37 -0.06 4.84
N ALA A 53 5.36 0.15 3.99
CA ALA A 53 5.27 -0.09 2.56
C ALA A 53 6.61 -0.57 2.01
N ALA A 54 6.59 -1.28 0.88
CA ALA A 54 7.79 -1.53 0.09
C ALA A 54 8.05 -0.37 -0.89
N VAL A 55 6.98 0.07 -1.56
CA VAL A 55 6.99 1.07 -2.63
C VAL A 55 7.34 2.48 -2.11
N ASP A 56 8.30 3.13 -2.78
CA ASP A 56 8.80 4.45 -2.40
C ASP A 56 7.74 5.55 -2.53
N LEU A 57 6.83 5.46 -3.50
CA LEU A 57 5.70 6.39 -3.64
C LEU A 57 4.87 6.44 -2.35
N ILE A 58 4.45 5.27 -1.85
CA ILE A 58 3.65 5.15 -0.63
C ILE A 58 4.42 5.64 0.60
N LYS A 59 5.71 5.31 0.70
CA LYS A 59 6.58 5.86 1.76
C LYS A 59 6.67 7.39 1.67
N GLY A 60 6.75 7.94 0.46
CA GLY A 60 6.77 9.38 0.18
C GLY A 60 5.48 10.06 0.64
N LEU A 61 4.32 9.50 0.28
CA LEU A 61 3.01 9.99 0.72
C LEU A 61 2.89 9.98 2.24
N GLY A 62 3.30 8.89 2.90
CA GLY A 62 3.30 8.81 4.35
C GLY A 62 4.19 9.88 5.00
N ARG A 63 5.41 10.11 4.49
CA ARG A 63 6.28 11.18 4.99
C ARG A 63 5.68 12.56 4.78
N MET A 64 5.05 12.80 3.63
CA MET A 64 4.43 14.07 3.29
C MET A 64 3.31 14.44 4.28
N VAL A 65 2.52 13.46 4.73
CA VAL A 65 1.51 13.67 5.78
C VAL A 65 2.05 13.42 7.20
N GLY A 66 3.36 13.32 7.40
CA GLY A 66 3.98 13.21 8.72
C GLY A 66 3.83 11.85 9.43
N LEU A 67 3.48 10.78 8.72
CA LEU A 67 3.50 9.42 9.26
C LEU A 67 4.94 8.91 9.39
N ARG A 68 5.20 8.11 10.44
CA ARG A 68 6.48 7.42 10.59
C ARG A 68 6.57 6.29 9.56
N VAL A 69 7.54 6.36 8.65
CA VAL A 69 7.90 5.20 7.82
C VAL A 69 8.62 4.15 8.67
N ILE A 70 8.11 2.92 8.63
CA ILE A 70 8.69 1.75 9.26
C ILE A 70 9.17 0.82 8.16
N ASP A 71 10.49 0.68 8.04
CA ASP A 71 11.11 -0.23 7.07
C ASP A 71 11.11 -1.66 7.60
N VAL A 72 10.56 -2.56 6.80
CA VAL A 72 10.51 -4.00 7.08
C VAL A 72 11.61 -4.69 6.27
N PRO A 73 12.58 -5.35 6.91
CA PRO A 73 13.61 -6.09 6.19
C PRO A 73 13.01 -7.15 5.26
N GLY A 74 13.46 -7.16 4.00
CA GLY A 74 12.95 -8.09 2.98
C GLY A 74 11.60 -7.70 2.38
N ALA A 75 11.05 -6.52 2.65
CA ALA A 75 9.86 -6.04 1.94
C ALA A 75 10.24 -5.51 0.55
N THR A 76 10.15 -6.37 -0.47
CA THR A 76 10.55 -6.08 -1.86
C THR A 76 9.48 -5.37 -2.68
N GLY A 77 8.20 -5.63 -2.37
CA GLY A 77 7.07 -5.15 -3.18
C GLY A 77 6.54 -6.20 -4.17
N TYR A 78 7.34 -7.21 -4.49
CA TYR A 78 6.97 -8.31 -5.39
C TYR A 78 6.46 -9.52 -4.60
N ILE A 79 6.14 -10.61 -5.31
CA ILE A 79 5.67 -11.88 -4.72
C ILE A 79 6.62 -12.46 -3.66
N ASP A 80 7.92 -12.17 -3.75
CA ASP A 80 8.93 -12.59 -2.78
C ASP A 80 9.06 -11.68 -1.54
N THR A 81 8.15 -10.72 -1.39
CA THR A 81 8.16 -9.76 -0.27
C THR A 81 7.97 -10.46 1.07
N ASN A 82 8.54 -9.89 2.13
CA ASN A 82 8.34 -10.37 3.50
C ASN A 82 6.94 -10.01 4.05
N TYR A 83 5.91 -10.76 3.65
CA TYR A 83 4.52 -10.58 4.13
C TYR A 83 4.41 -10.71 5.65
N LEU A 84 4.98 -11.79 6.21
CA LEU A 84 4.96 -12.05 7.66
C LEU A 84 5.60 -10.89 8.44
N GLY A 85 6.74 -10.40 7.97
CA GLY A 85 7.42 -9.25 8.56
C GLY A 85 6.55 -8.00 8.55
N LYS A 86 5.82 -7.72 7.45
CA LYS A 86 4.88 -6.59 7.42
C LYS A 86 3.81 -6.72 8.50
N GLY A 87 3.21 -7.90 8.65
CA GLY A 87 2.21 -8.17 9.69
C GLY A 87 2.77 -8.01 11.11
N GLN A 88 3.96 -8.56 11.38
CA GLN A 88 4.63 -8.48 12.69
C GLN A 88 4.98 -7.04 13.06
N TYR A 89 5.57 -6.28 12.14
CA TYR A 89 5.94 -4.90 12.37
C TYR A 89 4.71 -4.00 12.52
N ALA A 90 3.64 -4.27 11.79
CA ALA A 90 2.37 -3.55 11.94
C ALA A 90 1.75 -3.78 13.33
N ALA A 91 1.66 -5.03 13.78
CA ALA A 91 1.16 -5.34 15.12
C ALA A 91 2.01 -4.71 16.24
N ALA A 92 3.34 -4.67 16.07
CA ALA A 92 4.23 -4.01 17.02
C ALA A 92 4.17 -2.48 16.96
N ALA A 93 3.91 -1.89 15.79
CA ALA A 93 3.78 -0.44 15.63
C ALA A 93 2.60 0.12 16.43
N LEU A 94 1.53 -0.67 16.61
CA LEU A 94 0.37 -0.30 17.44
C LEU A 94 0.71 -0.11 18.93
N ASP A 95 1.88 -0.55 19.40
CA ASP A 95 2.34 -0.26 20.76
C ASP A 95 2.84 1.19 20.93
N ARG A 96 2.97 1.95 19.83
CA ARG A 96 3.51 3.32 19.81
C ARG A 96 2.69 4.32 19.00
N TYR A 97 1.85 3.83 18.10
CA TYR A 97 1.06 4.63 17.17
C TYR A 97 -0.39 4.19 17.22
N ASP A 98 -1.30 5.16 17.14
CA ASP A 98 -2.74 4.90 17.16
C ASP A 98 -3.29 4.58 15.77
N PHE A 99 -2.51 4.86 14.72
CA PHE A 99 -2.82 4.55 13.33
C PHE A 99 -1.63 3.88 12.62
N VAL A 100 -1.88 2.79 11.91
CA VAL A 100 -0.87 2.10 11.09
C VAL A 100 -1.45 1.80 9.71
N TRP A 101 -0.87 2.42 8.68
CA TRP A 101 -1.16 2.11 7.28
C TRP A 101 -0.20 1.03 6.79
N VAL A 102 -0.75 -0.14 6.44
CA VAL A 102 0.03 -1.27 5.88
C VAL A 102 -0.30 -1.40 4.40
N HIS A 103 0.73 -1.36 3.56
CA HIS A 103 0.60 -1.46 2.11
C HIS A 103 1.25 -2.73 1.56
N VAL A 104 0.53 -3.44 0.69
CA VAL A 104 0.97 -4.69 0.06
C VAL A 104 0.82 -4.55 -1.46
N GLU A 105 1.95 -4.39 -2.14
CA GLU A 105 2.03 -4.12 -3.57
C GLU A 105 1.87 -5.37 -4.45
N ALA A 106 2.34 -6.53 -3.97
CA ALA A 106 2.46 -7.73 -4.78
C ALA A 106 1.20 -8.17 -5.57
N PRO A 107 -0.05 -7.99 -5.08
CA PRO A 107 -1.25 -8.27 -5.88
C PRO A 107 -1.38 -7.40 -7.14
N ASP A 108 -0.89 -6.16 -7.11
CA ASP A 108 -0.91 -5.22 -8.23
C ASP A 108 0.15 -5.58 -9.28
N GLU A 109 1.38 -5.84 -8.84
CA GLU A 109 2.48 -6.30 -9.71
C GLU A 109 2.12 -7.60 -10.43
N ALA A 110 1.51 -8.57 -9.73
CA ALA A 110 0.99 -9.78 -10.38
C ALA A 110 -0.14 -9.48 -11.38
N GLY A 111 -0.94 -8.44 -11.12
CA GLY A 111 -1.92 -7.89 -12.04
C GLY A 111 -1.28 -7.38 -13.33
N HIS A 112 -0.24 -6.55 -13.22
CA HIS A 112 0.53 -6.01 -14.35
C HIS A 112 1.25 -7.08 -15.17
N GLU A 113 1.73 -8.14 -14.52
CA GLU A 113 2.33 -9.30 -15.19
C GLU A 113 1.30 -10.21 -15.88
N SER A 114 -0.01 -9.94 -15.72
CA SER A 114 -1.09 -10.83 -16.16
C SER A 114 -0.95 -12.27 -15.65
N ASP A 115 -0.36 -12.44 -14.45
CA ASP A 115 -0.08 -13.73 -13.84
C ASP A 115 -1.14 -14.04 -12.78
N ILE A 116 -2.13 -14.86 -13.17
CA ILE A 116 -3.27 -15.21 -12.30
C ILE A 116 -2.83 -15.98 -11.06
N ASP A 117 -1.87 -16.90 -11.20
CA ASP A 117 -1.44 -17.77 -10.11
C ASP A 117 -0.70 -16.95 -9.05
N LYS A 118 0.22 -16.07 -9.48
CA LYS A 118 0.87 -15.12 -8.56
C LYS A 118 -0.12 -14.18 -7.89
N LYS A 119 -1.14 -13.72 -8.61
CA LYS A 119 -2.13 -12.79 -8.03
C LYS A 119 -2.95 -13.49 -6.94
N ILE A 120 -3.36 -14.73 -7.17
CA ILE A 120 -4.04 -15.56 -6.17
C ILE A 120 -3.12 -15.80 -4.97
N GLU A 121 -1.87 -16.20 -5.20
CA GLU A 121 -0.88 -16.41 -4.14
C GLU A 121 -0.67 -15.14 -3.31
N ALA A 122 -0.45 -13.99 -3.95
CA ALA A 122 -0.24 -12.71 -3.26
C ALA A 122 -1.43 -12.31 -2.37
N ILE A 123 -2.66 -12.58 -2.80
CA ILE A 123 -3.87 -12.32 -2.00
C ILE A 123 -3.94 -13.27 -0.80
N GLN A 124 -3.67 -14.55 -0.98
CA GLN A 124 -3.66 -15.55 0.11
C GLN A 124 -2.58 -15.26 1.14
N GLU A 125 -1.38 -14.90 0.67
CA GLU A 125 -0.24 -14.48 1.49
C GLU A 125 -0.54 -13.20 2.28
N CYS A 126 -1.24 -12.25 1.67
CA CYS A 126 -1.73 -11.05 2.36
C CYS A 126 -2.74 -11.41 3.47
N ASP A 127 -3.74 -12.23 3.16
CA ASP A 127 -4.76 -12.66 4.12
C ASP A 127 -4.15 -13.39 5.31
N GLU A 128 -3.35 -14.43 5.07
CA GLU A 128 -2.79 -15.26 6.13
C GLU A 128 -1.66 -14.53 6.90
N LYS A 129 -0.65 -14.04 6.18
CA LYS A 129 0.61 -13.61 6.80
C LYS A 129 0.63 -12.13 7.16
N VAL A 130 -0.15 -11.29 6.51
CA VAL A 130 -0.28 -9.87 6.90
C VAL A 130 -1.46 -9.69 7.83
N LEU A 131 -2.69 -9.89 7.34
CA LEU A 131 -3.90 -9.62 8.10
C LEU A 131 -4.05 -10.58 9.29
N GLY A 132 -3.87 -11.89 9.07
CA GLY A 132 -3.94 -12.90 10.13
C GLY A 132 -2.92 -12.65 11.26
N THR A 133 -1.69 -12.23 10.90
CA THR A 133 -0.65 -11.85 11.88
C THR A 133 -1.04 -10.59 12.65
N ILE A 134 -1.57 -9.56 11.99
CA ILE A 134 -2.03 -8.32 12.64
C ILE A 134 -3.14 -8.64 13.65
N LEU A 135 -4.17 -9.37 13.22
CA LEU A 135 -5.29 -9.77 14.08
C LEU A 135 -4.83 -10.59 15.28
N SER A 136 -3.93 -11.55 15.06
CA SER A 136 -3.35 -12.36 16.13
C SER A 136 -2.54 -11.50 17.11
N GLY A 137 -1.75 -10.56 16.60
CA GLY A 137 -0.92 -9.65 17.40
C GLY A 137 -1.76 -8.67 18.23
N ILE A 138 -2.87 -8.18 17.70
CA ILE A 138 -3.83 -7.32 18.41
C ILE A 138 -4.53 -8.11 19.52
N LYS A 139 -5.01 -9.32 19.22
CA LYS A 139 -5.67 -10.19 20.21
C LYS A 139 -4.75 -10.49 21.39
N GLN A 140 -3.46 -10.72 21.15
CA GLN A 140 -2.48 -10.97 22.21
C GLN A 140 -2.25 -9.74 23.11
N ARG A 141 -2.37 -8.53 22.55
CA ARG A 141 -2.20 -7.26 23.29
C ARG A 141 -3.46 -6.83 24.03
N GLY A 142 -4.62 -7.35 23.62
CA GLY A 142 -5.91 -7.00 24.23
C GLY A 142 -6.39 -5.60 23.86
N TYR A 143 -5.99 -5.09 22.69
CA TYR A 143 -6.47 -3.81 22.20
C TYR A 143 -7.82 -3.95 21.49
N ASP A 144 -8.65 -2.93 21.62
CA ASP A 144 -9.70 -2.68 20.64
C ASP A 144 -9.09 -2.13 19.35
N VAL A 145 -9.62 -2.53 18.21
CA VAL A 145 -9.12 -2.11 16.90
C VAL A 145 -10.25 -1.86 15.93
N ARG A 146 -10.01 -0.91 15.03
CA ARG A 146 -10.79 -0.74 13.80
C ARG A 146 -9.87 -0.96 12.61
N ILE A 147 -10.34 -1.68 11.61
CA ILE A 147 -9.56 -2.03 10.41
C ILE A 147 -10.35 -1.62 9.18
N LEU A 148 -9.73 -0.81 8.33
CA LEU A 148 -10.17 -0.57 6.97
C LEU A 148 -9.30 -1.39 6.02
N LEU A 149 -9.91 -2.34 5.31
CA LEU A 149 -9.24 -3.19 4.32
C LEU A 149 -9.85 -2.93 2.94
N MET A 150 -9.03 -2.56 1.97
CA MET A 150 -9.42 -2.36 0.58
C MET A 150 -8.19 -2.35 -0.33
N PRO A 151 -8.33 -2.71 -1.63
CA PRO A 151 -7.40 -2.24 -2.64
C PRO A 151 -7.62 -0.74 -2.90
N ASP A 152 -6.60 -0.05 -3.39
CA ASP A 152 -6.67 1.34 -3.82
C ASP A 152 -7.19 1.47 -5.26
N HIS A 153 -6.92 0.48 -6.12
CA HIS A 153 -7.52 0.36 -7.45
C HIS A 153 -7.57 -1.09 -7.96
N PRO A 154 -8.39 -1.39 -8.99
CA PRO A 154 -8.34 -2.66 -9.70
C PRO A 154 -7.22 -2.67 -10.75
N THR A 155 -6.55 -3.81 -10.87
CA THR A 155 -5.59 -4.12 -11.96
C THR A 155 -5.94 -5.47 -12.56
N PRO A 156 -6.91 -5.53 -13.49
CA PRO A 156 -7.42 -6.79 -14.02
C PRO A 156 -6.34 -7.57 -14.79
N ILE A 157 -6.27 -8.88 -14.57
CA ILE A 157 -5.33 -9.79 -15.26
C ILE A 157 -5.47 -9.68 -16.78
N ALA A 158 -6.71 -9.53 -17.27
CA ALA A 158 -7.02 -9.45 -18.70
C ALA A 158 -6.42 -8.22 -19.40
N THR A 159 -6.20 -7.12 -18.67
CA THR A 159 -5.66 -5.87 -19.22
C THR A 159 -4.22 -5.62 -18.82
N GLY A 160 -3.75 -6.20 -17.69
CA GLY A 160 -2.42 -5.94 -17.16
C GLY A 160 -2.19 -4.47 -16.78
N SER A 161 -3.27 -3.74 -16.51
CA SER A 161 -3.24 -2.28 -16.33
C SER A 161 -4.37 -1.85 -15.41
N HIS A 162 -4.19 -0.71 -14.75
CA HIS A 162 -5.19 -0.17 -13.83
C HIS A 162 -6.51 0.09 -14.55
N SER A 163 -7.62 -0.15 -13.86
CA SER A 163 -8.96 0.26 -14.29
C SER A 163 -9.56 1.25 -13.29
N SER A 164 -10.67 1.90 -13.66
CA SER A 164 -11.41 2.82 -12.79
C SER A 164 -12.66 2.19 -12.17
N GLU A 165 -12.73 0.86 -12.14
CA GLU A 165 -13.87 0.16 -11.55
C GLU A 165 -13.87 0.30 -10.03
N LYS A 166 -15.06 0.17 -9.42
CA LYS A 166 -15.22 0.24 -7.97
C LYS A 166 -14.54 -0.96 -7.30
N VAL A 167 -13.99 -0.74 -6.11
CA VAL A 167 -13.33 -1.76 -5.28
C VAL A 167 -14.16 -2.09 -4.05
N PRO A 168 -14.14 -3.33 -3.55
CA PRO A 168 -14.76 -3.67 -2.28
C PRO A 168 -13.89 -3.15 -1.11
N PHE A 169 -14.54 -2.83 0.01
CA PHE A 169 -13.85 -2.52 1.27
C PHE A 169 -14.52 -3.22 2.45
N ILE A 170 -13.78 -3.40 3.53
CA ILE A 170 -14.28 -3.82 4.85
C ILE A 170 -13.91 -2.75 5.85
N LEU A 171 -14.90 -2.30 6.64
CA LEU A 171 -14.66 -1.57 7.88
C LEU A 171 -15.06 -2.45 9.06
N PHE A 172 -14.05 -2.98 9.74
CA PHE A 172 -14.20 -3.85 10.90
C PHE A 172 -13.97 -3.05 12.20
N ASP A 173 -14.69 -3.41 13.26
CA ASP A 173 -14.55 -2.84 14.59
C ASP A 173 -14.68 -3.95 15.64
N SER A 174 -13.60 -4.21 16.40
CA SER A 174 -13.56 -5.31 17.37
C SER A 174 -14.52 -5.12 18.54
N ARG A 175 -14.99 -3.90 18.79
CA ARG A 175 -15.94 -3.57 19.85
C ARG A 175 -17.37 -3.98 19.48
N LYS A 176 -17.62 -4.26 18.20
CA LYS A 176 -18.94 -4.62 17.65
C LYS A 176 -19.01 -6.12 17.36
N HIS A 177 -20.14 -6.74 17.70
CA HIS A 177 -20.45 -8.12 17.36
C HIS A 177 -21.27 -8.20 16.06
N GLU A 178 -20.75 -7.61 15.00
CA GLU A 178 -21.35 -7.66 13.67
C GLU A 178 -20.68 -8.77 12.85
N ARG A 179 -21.46 -9.49 12.05
CA ARG A 179 -20.93 -10.49 11.12
C ARG A 179 -21.09 -9.96 9.70
N ASN A 180 -20.01 -10.01 8.92
CA ASN A 180 -20.13 -9.81 7.50
C ASN A 180 -20.95 -10.96 6.89
N ILE A 181 -21.89 -10.61 6.02
CA ILE A 181 -22.80 -11.56 5.38
C ILE A 181 -22.22 -12.00 4.03
N LEU A 182 -21.31 -11.20 3.45
CA LEU A 182 -20.71 -11.43 2.15
C LEU A 182 -19.23 -11.85 2.28
N PRO A 183 -18.73 -12.73 1.39
CA PRO A 183 -17.30 -12.89 1.17
C PRO A 183 -16.65 -11.56 0.73
N PHE A 184 -15.33 -11.44 0.94
CA PHE A 184 -14.58 -10.28 0.47
C PHE A 184 -14.05 -10.53 -0.95
N ASP A 185 -14.86 -10.15 -1.93
CA ASP A 185 -14.51 -10.18 -3.34
C ASP A 185 -15.33 -9.13 -4.11
N GLU A 186 -15.07 -8.99 -5.41
CA GLU A 186 -15.63 -7.95 -6.27
C GLU A 186 -17.16 -8.01 -6.38
N ARG A 187 -17.82 -9.16 -6.11
CA ARG A 187 -19.29 -9.25 -6.10
C ARG A 187 -19.90 -8.37 -5.01
N ALA A 188 -19.17 -8.15 -3.92
CA ALA A 188 -19.60 -7.28 -2.82
C ALA A 188 -19.88 -5.84 -3.29
N VAL A 189 -19.23 -5.36 -4.35
CA VAL A 189 -19.48 -4.04 -4.95
C VAL A 189 -20.93 -3.88 -5.42
N HIS A 190 -21.57 -4.97 -5.85
CA HIS A 190 -22.95 -4.96 -6.35
C HIS A 190 -23.97 -5.44 -5.32
N GLU A 191 -23.54 -6.27 -4.36
CA GLU A 191 -24.43 -6.93 -3.40
C GLU A 191 -24.54 -6.17 -2.07
N THR A 192 -23.58 -5.31 -1.74
CA THR A 192 -23.61 -4.51 -0.52
C THR A 192 -24.66 -3.40 -0.56
N LYS A 193 -25.16 -3.02 0.62
CA LYS A 193 -25.99 -1.82 0.81
C LYS A 193 -25.17 -0.58 1.13
N THR A 194 -23.91 -0.75 1.55
CA THR A 194 -23.03 0.34 1.96
C THR A 194 -22.15 0.73 0.78
N VAL A 195 -22.36 1.92 0.25
CA VAL A 195 -21.57 2.49 -0.84
C VAL A 195 -21.00 3.82 -0.38
N VAL A 196 -19.71 4.01 -0.61
CA VAL A 196 -19.00 5.27 -0.37
C VAL A 196 -18.48 5.73 -1.72
N GLU A 197 -18.99 6.85 -2.23
CA GLU A 197 -18.62 7.36 -3.56
C GLU A 197 -17.29 8.11 -3.52
N ASP A 198 -16.98 8.78 -2.40
CA ASP A 198 -15.71 9.47 -2.18
C ASP A 198 -14.86 8.70 -1.16
N ALA A 199 -13.79 8.05 -1.62
CA ALA A 199 -12.89 7.28 -0.77
C ALA A 199 -12.25 8.10 0.37
N THR A 200 -12.20 9.44 0.25
CA THR A 200 -11.68 10.31 1.32
C THR A 200 -12.55 10.28 2.58
N GLU A 201 -13.82 9.85 2.49
CA GLU A 201 -14.74 9.66 3.62
C GLU A 201 -14.41 8.42 4.46
N LEU A 202 -13.71 7.44 3.89
CA LEU A 202 -13.38 6.19 4.58
C LEU A 202 -12.44 6.40 5.77
N MET A 203 -11.56 7.40 5.71
CA MET A 203 -10.65 7.71 6.82
C MET A 203 -11.40 8.31 8.02
N PRO A 204 -12.25 9.35 7.87
CA PRO A 204 -13.16 9.77 8.94
C PRO A 204 -14.05 8.64 9.47
N MET A 205 -14.56 7.76 8.60
CA MET A 205 -15.32 6.58 9.04
C MET A 205 -14.47 5.66 9.93
N LEU A 206 -13.23 5.33 9.52
CA LEU A 206 -12.28 4.50 10.28
C LEU A 206 -11.89 5.13 11.62
N LEU A 207 -11.74 6.45 11.67
CA LEU A 207 -11.29 7.16 12.86
C LEU A 207 -12.44 7.69 13.73
N GLU A 208 -13.69 7.49 13.31
CA GLU A 208 -14.86 7.96 14.07
C GLU A 208 -14.87 9.49 14.22
N THR A 209 -14.28 10.21 13.26
CA THR A 209 -14.19 11.69 13.30
C THR A 209 -15.35 12.39 12.59
N ILE A 210 -16.30 11.63 12.03
CA ILE A 210 -17.59 12.16 11.59
C ILE A 210 -18.43 12.29 12.86
N SER A 211 -18.73 13.53 13.26
CA SER A 211 -19.78 13.79 14.24
C SER A 211 -21.13 13.58 13.54
N ASP A 212 -22.03 12.81 14.16
CA ASP A 212 -23.46 12.79 13.79
C ASP A 212 -24.06 14.22 13.79
#